data_AF-A0A6B2L0U4-F1
#
_entry.id   AF-A0A6B2L0U4-F1
#
_cell.length_a   1.000
_cell.length_b   1.000
_cell.length_c   1.000
_cell.angle_alpha   90.00
_cell.angle_beta   90.00
_cell.angle_gamma   90.00
#
_symmetry.space_group_name_H-M   'P 1'
#
loop_
_entity.id
_entity.type
_entity.pdbx_description
1 polymer ?
#
loop_
_entity_poly.entity_id
_entity_poly.type
_entity_poly.pdbx_seq_one_letter_code
_entity_poly.pdbx_strand_id
1 'polypeptide(L)'
;MTKTIGEMEKSFQIHDKDTHMSEEMEKTISENGSLMKQIQELQDRVNEWKNKYEVLLTKSQKYQEEIQQKNNKIQLLTEQTKSQLDELRYLDISKQTIEELKSQIQILKNRSEELRSKMETDYNESLHQKLQEIENLKDHITKIQKELEVSKEQLKNDENYEKEILKLNNEITDIQAELSYLNKKTEEDAKTISNLNAKILQLTQANENLEKKNQDKNNSDSDEAKRKSNQAQPTVPRQSKSPTTNSTTPNPPKSPKSNSKTPKTQQKPRIPSSKSTASLQTKNTATSTNLNINEQAYTISQFFPKIKDNNVVADDSTDVLTTSKRKREDDVTPSITKKPHLSSPTVSEEHSDEKPVVWLTGLKESKKQELKDIILSLGGDLREDSKFDQSITHIVCPSNTHTIKSLVGFVTGKWVVGPGWLEDSKTAKKFISPQPYGKCGKSSPFEGKTFYLSPSFLSSNPVSSETYNNFIILLETLGGGTRKESGKNVDFVILASTDKESPGAYGQAKLLTYSSLIDLVNSNIVEIKS
;
A
#
# COMPACT_ATOMS: atom_id res chain seq x y z
N MET A 1 -149.46 -60.58 -11.56
CA MET A 1 -148.73 -60.55 -12.84
C MET A 1 -148.03 -59.21 -13.08
N THR A 2 -148.71 -58.06 -12.96
CA THR A 2 -148.08 -56.72 -13.18
C THR A 2 -146.81 -56.44 -12.35
N LYS A 3 -146.73 -56.91 -11.09
CA LYS A 3 -145.53 -56.72 -10.25
C LYS A 3 -144.26 -57.39 -10.81
N THR A 4 -144.42 -58.57 -11.42
CA THR A 4 -143.31 -59.39 -11.93
C THR A 4 -142.65 -58.79 -13.18
N ILE A 5 -143.43 -58.07 -14.00
CA ILE A 5 -142.92 -57.42 -15.23
C ILE A 5 -141.99 -56.25 -14.88
N GLY A 6 -142.40 -55.38 -13.94
CA GLY A 6 -141.55 -54.27 -13.48
C GLY A 6 -140.29 -54.69 -12.70
N GLU A 7 -140.23 -55.94 -12.23
CA GLU A 7 -139.02 -56.54 -11.65
C GLU A 7 -138.05 -57.03 -12.74
N MET A 8 -138.56 -57.61 -13.83
CA MET A 8 -137.75 -57.94 -15.03
C MET A 8 -137.22 -56.69 -15.76
N GLU A 9 -138.06 -55.66 -15.90
CA GLU A 9 -137.71 -54.42 -16.61
C GLU A 9 -136.64 -53.62 -15.86
N LYS A 10 -136.65 -53.63 -14.52
CA LYS A 10 -135.53 -53.18 -13.70
C LYS A 10 -134.28 -54.03 -13.88
N SER A 11 -134.43 -55.36 -13.95
CA SER A 11 -133.27 -56.25 -14.16
C SER A 11 -132.57 -55.98 -15.50
N PHE A 12 -133.33 -55.61 -16.54
CA PHE A 12 -132.78 -55.21 -17.84
C PHE A 12 -132.04 -53.86 -17.75
N GLN A 13 -132.65 -52.84 -17.14
CA GLN A 13 -132.01 -51.53 -16.94
C GLN A 13 -130.77 -51.57 -16.02
N ILE A 14 -130.63 -52.60 -15.18
CA ILE A 14 -129.40 -52.87 -14.42
C ILE A 14 -128.35 -53.47 -15.35
N HIS A 15 -128.71 -54.47 -16.16
CA HIS A 15 -127.76 -55.14 -17.05
C HIS A 15 -127.19 -54.23 -18.16
N ASP A 16 -128.01 -53.35 -18.75
CA ASP A 16 -127.53 -52.34 -19.70
C ASP A 16 -126.55 -51.33 -19.05
N LYS A 17 -126.79 -50.98 -17.78
CA LYS A 17 -125.90 -50.11 -17.02
C LYS A 17 -124.59 -50.79 -16.64
N ASP A 18 -124.63 -52.04 -16.20
CA ASP A 18 -123.43 -52.82 -15.89
C ASP A 18 -122.58 -53.02 -17.16
N THR A 19 -123.22 -53.21 -18.32
CA THR A 19 -122.54 -53.31 -19.63
C THR A 19 -121.88 -51.99 -20.02
N HIS A 20 -122.61 -50.86 -20.01
CA HIS A 20 -122.05 -49.55 -20.33
C HIS A 20 -120.94 -49.14 -19.33
N MET A 21 -121.09 -49.47 -18.04
CA MET A 21 -120.07 -49.23 -17.02
C MET A 21 -118.82 -50.08 -17.26
N SER A 22 -118.97 -51.31 -17.76
CA SER A 22 -117.84 -52.16 -18.16
C SER A 22 -117.11 -51.59 -19.38
N GLU A 23 -117.83 -51.14 -20.42
CA GLU A 23 -117.22 -50.48 -21.59
C GLU A 23 -116.48 -49.18 -21.23
N GLU A 24 -117.08 -48.36 -20.37
CA GLU A 24 -116.46 -47.12 -19.87
C GLU A 24 -115.24 -47.43 -18.98
N MET A 25 -115.28 -48.50 -18.19
CA MET A 25 -114.14 -48.98 -17.41
C MET A 25 -113.01 -49.55 -18.31
N GLU A 26 -113.32 -50.33 -19.34
CA GLU A 26 -112.31 -50.83 -20.31
C GLU A 26 -111.67 -49.67 -21.09
N LYS A 27 -112.47 -48.69 -21.53
CA LYS A 27 -111.97 -47.45 -22.14
C LYS A 27 -111.04 -46.70 -21.18
N THR A 28 -111.42 -46.57 -19.90
CA THR A 28 -110.60 -45.93 -18.87
C THR A 28 -109.30 -46.71 -18.59
N ILE A 29 -109.34 -48.04 -18.60
CA ILE A 29 -108.15 -48.91 -18.47
C ILE A 29 -107.21 -48.73 -19.68
N SER A 30 -107.76 -48.65 -20.90
CA SER A 30 -107.00 -48.41 -22.13
C SER A 30 -106.34 -47.03 -22.15
N GLU A 31 -107.08 -45.98 -21.76
CA GLU A 31 -106.56 -44.61 -21.65
C GLU A 31 -105.46 -44.50 -20.59
N ASN A 32 -105.65 -45.09 -19.41
CA ASN A 32 -104.61 -45.19 -18.38
C ASN A 32 -103.39 -45.98 -18.86
N GLY A 33 -103.58 -47.08 -19.60
CA GLY A 33 -102.50 -47.84 -20.22
C GLY A 33 -101.70 -47.04 -21.26
N SER A 34 -102.37 -46.17 -22.01
CA SER A 34 -101.73 -45.22 -22.94
C SER A 34 -100.93 -44.14 -22.19
N LEU A 35 -101.52 -43.54 -21.15
CA LEU A 35 -100.85 -42.55 -20.31
C LEU A 35 -99.61 -43.13 -19.60
N MET A 36 -99.69 -44.36 -19.08
CA MET A 36 -98.54 -45.03 -18.46
C MET A 36 -97.39 -45.27 -19.45
N LYS A 37 -97.68 -45.57 -20.73
CA LYS A 37 -96.64 -45.64 -21.77
C LYS A 37 -96.01 -44.27 -22.05
N GLN A 38 -96.81 -43.21 -22.18
CA GLN A 38 -96.30 -41.86 -22.37
C GLN A 38 -95.44 -41.38 -21.17
N ILE A 39 -95.83 -41.73 -19.95
CA ILE A 39 -95.05 -41.47 -18.73
C ILE A 39 -93.71 -42.22 -18.79
N GLN A 40 -93.68 -43.49 -19.19
CA GLN A 40 -92.44 -44.25 -19.35
C GLN A 40 -91.54 -43.65 -20.45
N GLU A 41 -92.08 -43.34 -21.62
CA GLU A 41 -91.34 -42.70 -22.72
C GLU A 41 -90.74 -41.34 -22.32
N LEU A 42 -91.47 -40.56 -21.50
CA LEU A 42 -90.96 -39.31 -20.94
C LEU A 42 -89.87 -39.54 -19.88
N GLN A 43 -90.00 -40.55 -19.03
CA GLN A 43 -88.96 -40.93 -18.06
C GLN A 43 -87.68 -41.40 -18.76
N ASP A 44 -87.81 -42.25 -19.78
CA ASP A 44 -86.69 -42.77 -20.58
C ASP A 44 -85.97 -41.63 -21.31
N ARG A 45 -86.72 -40.67 -21.88
CA ARG A 45 -86.16 -39.44 -22.45
C ARG A 45 -85.46 -38.58 -21.39
N VAL A 46 -86.05 -38.37 -20.21
CA VAL A 46 -85.40 -37.61 -19.13
C VAL A 46 -84.08 -38.28 -18.69
N ASN A 47 -84.05 -39.61 -18.62
CA ASN A 47 -82.83 -40.38 -18.35
C ASN A 47 -81.79 -40.23 -19.48
N GLU A 48 -82.21 -40.26 -20.75
CA GLU A 48 -81.34 -40.03 -21.91
C GLU A 48 -80.73 -38.61 -21.89
N TRP A 49 -81.54 -37.57 -21.62
CA TRP A 49 -81.09 -36.19 -21.50
C TRP A 49 -80.15 -35.99 -20.29
N LYS A 50 -80.42 -36.65 -19.16
CA LYS A 50 -79.52 -36.67 -18.01
C LYS A 50 -78.17 -37.29 -18.37
N ASN A 51 -78.16 -38.47 -19.00
CA ASN A 51 -76.93 -39.13 -19.42
C ASN A 51 -76.11 -38.27 -20.43
N LYS A 52 -76.79 -37.60 -21.37
CA LYS A 52 -76.16 -36.62 -22.28
C LYS A 52 -75.57 -35.42 -21.53
N TYR A 53 -76.26 -34.92 -20.50
CA TYR A 53 -75.76 -33.83 -19.66
C TYR A 53 -74.51 -34.22 -18.87
N GLU A 54 -74.48 -35.38 -18.21
CA GLU A 54 -73.31 -35.87 -17.48
C GLU A 54 -72.08 -36.01 -18.39
N VAL A 55 -72.26 -36.58 -19.60
CA VAL A 55 -71.17 -36.71 -20.59
C VAL A 55 -70.63 -35.34 -21.04
N LEU A 56 -71.51 -34.34 -21.21
CA LEU A 56 -71.10 -32.96 -21.52
C LEU A 56 -70.40 -32.29 -20.33
N LEU A 57 -70.84 -32.56 -19.11
CA LEU A 57 -70.23 -32.04 -17.88
C LEU A 57 -68.81 -32.59 -17.69
N THR A 58 -68.60 -33.90 -17.81
CA THR A 58 -67.26 -34.52 -17.78
C THR A 58 -66.35 -33.98 -18.88
N LYS A 59 -66.89 -33.77 -20.09
CA LYS A 59 -66.14 -33.18 -21.21
C LYS A 59 -65.75 -31.72 -20.94
N SER A 60 -66.63 -30.94 -20.30
CA SER A 60 -66.35 -29.56 -19.89
C SER A 60 -65.25 -29.50 -18.82
N GLN A 61 -65.33 -30.35 -17.79
CA GLN A 61 -64.31 -30.49 -16.75
C GLN A 61 -62.93 -30.80 -17.33
N LYS A 62 -62.85 -31.79 -18.24
CA LYS A 62 -61.58 -32.11 -18.94
C LYS A 62 -61.01 -30.91 -19.70
N TYR A 63 -61.84 -30.13 -20.40
CA TYR A 63 -61.34 -28.93 -21.09
C TYR A 63 -60.88 -27.84 -20.11
N GLN A 64 -61.51 -27.70 -18.95
CA GLN A 64 -61.06 -26.79 -17.89
C GLN A 64 -59.68 -27.22 -17.33
N GLU A 65 -59.45 -28.52 -17.11
CA GLU A 65 -58.15 -29.07 -16.72
C GLU A 65 -57.08 -28.84 -17.80
N GLU A 66 -57.39 -29.10 -19.08
CA GLU A 66 -56.47 -28.82 -20.19
C GLU A 66 -56.11 -27.33 -20.30
N ILE A 67 -57.06 -26.42 -20.05
CA ILE A 67 -56.82 -24.97 -20.01
C ILE A 67 -55.93 -24.61 -18.82
N GLN A 68 -56.18 -25.17 -17.64
CA GLN A 68 -55.35 -24.93 -16.45
C GLN A 68 -53.89 -25.41 -16.66
N GLN A 69 -53.70 -26.59 -17.25
CA GLN A 69 -52.37 -27.10 -17.61
C GLN A 69 -51.65 -26.19 -18.62
N LYS A 70 -52.36 -25.69 -19.63
CA LYS A 70 -51.81 -24.74 -20.63
C LYS A 70 -51.44 -23.41 -19.97
N ASN A 71 -52.27 -22.87 -19.07
CA ASN A 71 -51.99 -21.65 -18.33
C ASN A 71 -50.75 -21.78 -17.43
N ASN A 72 -50.63 -22.88 -16.69
CA ASN A 72 -49.43 -23.17 -15.87
C ASN A 72 -48.16 -23.24 -16.73
N LYS A 73 -48.24 -23.84 -17.92
CA LYS A 73 -47.11 -23.90 -18.87
C LYS A 73 -46.75 -22.52 -19.44
N ILE A 74 -47.75 -21.67 -19.73
CA ILE A 74 -47.52 -20.28 -20.17
C ILE A 74 -46.84 -19.46 -19.07
N GLN A 75 -47.26 -19.61 -17.80
CA GLN A 75 -46.61 -18.95 -16.67
C GLN A 75 -45.14 -19.37 -16.56
N LEU A 76 -44.83 -20.67 -16.59
CA LEU A 76 -43.46 -21.18 -16.51
C LEU A 76 -42.57 -20.65 -17.65
N LEU A 77 -43.07 -20.65 -18.89
CA LEU A 77 -42.35 -20.10 -20.04
C LEU A 77 -42.12 -18.58 -19.94
N THR A 78 -43.08 -17.85 -19.37
CA THR A 78 -42.97 -16.40 -19.12
C THR A 78 -41.88 -16.10 -18.09
N GLU A 79 -41.83 -16.87 -17.00
CA GLU A 79 -40.82 -16.75 -15.95
C GLU A 79 -39.41 -17.09 -16.48
N GLN A 80 -39.27 -18.15 -17.29
CA GLN A 80 -38.03 -18.51 -17.98
C GLN A 80 -37.57 -17.39 -18.94
N THR A 81 -38.48 -16.84 -19.76
CA THR A 81 -38.16 -15.76 -20.70
C THR A 81 -37.73 -14.48 -19.96
N LYS A 82 -38.35 -14.18 -18.81
CA LYS A 82 -37.94 -13.07 -17.95
C LYS A 82 -36.52 -13.27 -17.40
N SER A 83 -36.19 -14.48 -16.91
CA SER A 83 -34.84 -14.80 -16.43
C SER A 83 -33.78 -14.61 -17.53
N GLN A 84 -34.07 -15.04 -18.76
CA GLN A 84 -33.18 -14.83 -19.92
C GLN A 84 -33.04 -13.36 -20.30
N LEU A 85 -34.09 -12.55 -20.19
CA LEU A 85 -34.04 -11.12 -20.44
C LEU A 85 -33.16 -10.38 -19.42
N ASP A 86 -33.23 -10.76 -18.15
CA ASP A 86 -32.41 -10.17 -17.09
C ASP A 86 -30.93 -10.61 -17.17
N GLU A 87 -30.64 -11.83 -17.65
CA GLU A 87 -29.28 -12.26 -18.04
C GLU A 87 -28.73 -11.43 -19.21
N LEU A 88 -29.53 -11.22 -20.27
CA LEU A 88 -29.14 -10.37 -21.41
C LEU A 88 -28.88 -8.91 -21.01
N ARG A 89 -29.64 -8.37 -20.05
CA ARG A 89 -29.40 -7.04 -19.47
C ARG A 89 -28.08 -6.97 -18.71
N TYR A 90 -27.75 -8.00 -17.91
CA TYR A 90 -26.47 -8.09 -17.22
C TYR A 90 -25.30 -8.13 -18.21
N LEU A 91 -25.44 -8.90 -19.30
CA LEU A 91 -24.44 -8.96 -20.38
C LEU A 91 -24.26 -7.63 -21.11
N ASP A 92 -25.30 -6.81 -21.27
CA ASP A 92 -25.16 -5.48 -21.89
C ASP A 92 -24.45 -4.48 -20.96
N ILE A 93 -24.82 -4.44 -19.67
CA ILE A 93 -24.13 -3.64 -18.65
C ILE A 93 -22.64 -4.05 -18.59
N SER A 94 -22.33 -5.34 -18.68
CA SER A 94 -20.95 -5.86 -18.71
C SER A 94 -20.18 -5.42 -19.96
N LYS A 95 -20.82 -5.31 -21.14
CA LYS A 95 -20.18 -4.74 -22.34
C LYS A 95 -19.90 -3.25 -22.16
N GLN A 96 -20.84 -2.49 -21.61
CA GLN A 96 -20.67 -1.06 -21.37
C GLN A 96 -19.48 -0.78 -20.43
N THR A 97 -19.31 -1.55 -19.36
CA THR A 97 -18.15 -1.41 -18.46
C THR A 97 -16.84 -1.87 -19.11
N ILE A 98 -16.85 -2.85 -20.01
CA ILE A 98 -15.66 -3.24 -20.80
C ILE A 98 -15.21 -2.12 -21.75
N GLU A 99 -16.12 -1.43 -22.43
CA GLU A 99 -15.74 -0.30 -23.31
C GLU A 99 -15.23 0.92 -22.50
N GLU A 100 -15.82 1.21 -21.34
CA GLU A 100 -15.31 2.25 -20.43
C GLU A 100 -13.90 1.91 -19.91
N LEU A 101 -13.65 0.66 -19.51
CA LEU A 101 -12.31 0.23 -19.09
C LEU A 101 -11.29 0.30 -20.23
N LYS A 102 -11.67 -0.02 -21.48
CA LYS A 102 -10.81 0.19 -22.66
C LYS A 102 -10.47 1.67 -22.87
N SER A 103 -11.44 2.57 -22.70
CA SER A 103 -11.24 4.02 -22.78
C SER A 103 -10.21 4.49 -21.74
N GLN A 104 -10.37 4.08 -20.48
CA GLN A 104 -9.44 4.39 -19.39
C GLN A 104 -8.03 3.82 -19.65
N ILE A 105 -7.91 2.59 -20.14
CA ILE A 105 -6.63 1.99 -20.53
C ILE A 105 -5.93 2.80 -21.63
N GLN A 106 -6.67 3.28 -22.64
CA GLN A 106 -6.10 4.09 -23.71
C GLN A 106 -5.63 5.48 -23.20
N ILE A 107 -6.37 6.10 -22.28
CA ILE A 107 -5.97 7.37 -21.63
C ILE A 107 -4.67 7.16 -20.82
N LEU A 108 -4.58 6.09 -20.03
CA LEU A 108 -3.39 5.75 -19.25
C LEU A 108 -2.18 5.43 -20.16
N LYS A 109 -2.41 4.75 -21.29
CA LYS A 109 -1.37 4.50 -22.30
C LYS A 109 -0.82 5.81 -22.87
N ASN A 110 -1.70 6.69 -23.35
CA ASN A 110 -1.30 8.00 -23.89
C ASN A 110 -0.49 8.81 -22.85
N ARG A 111 -0.91 8.79 -21.58
CA ARG A 111 -0.21 9.48 -20.49
C ARG A 111 1.15 8.88 -20.17
N SER A 112 1.31 7.55 -20.30
CA SER A 112 2.60 6.87 -20.15
C SER A 112 3.58 7.25 -21.27
N GLU A 113 3.09 7.34 -22.52
CA GLU A 113 3.88 7.77 -23.68
C GLU A 113 4.30 9.25 -23.56
N GLU A 114 3.42 10.13 -23.09
CA GLU A 114 3.73 11.54 -22.78
C GLU A 114 4.82 11.66 -21.69
N LEU A 115 4.68 10.93 -20.57
CA LEU A 115 5.65 10.95 -19.47
C LEU A 115 7.01 10.38 -19.89
N ARG A 116 7.03 9.35 -20.74
CA ARG A 116 8.26 8.80 -21.32
C ARG A 116 8.95 9.83 -22.22
N SER A 117 8.20 10.46 -23.12
CA SER A 117 8.71 11.50 -24.02
C SER A 117 9.34 12.65 -23.21
N LYS A 118 8.66 13.12 -22.15
CA LYS A 118 9.22 14.15 -21.27
C LYS A 118 10.48 13.67 -20.53
N MET A 119 10.50 12.45 -19.99
CA MET A 119 11.68 11.91 -19.31
C MET A 119 12.88 11.85 -20.26
N GLU A 120 12.65 11.53 -21.53
CA GLU A 120 13.65 11.51 -22.59
C GLU A 120 14.13 12.91 -22.98
N THR A 121 13.27 13.95 -23.01
CA THR A 121 13.71 15.34 -23.21
C THR A 121 14.51 15.86 -22.02
N ASP A 122 14.03 15.65 -20.79
CA ASP A 122 14.67 16.14 -19.57
C ASP A 122 16.06 15.48 -19.37
N TYR A 123 16.19 14.19 -19.71
CA TYR A 123 17.47 13.48 -19.72
C TYR A 123 18.45 14.00 -20.79
N ASN A 124 17.98 14.18 -22.03
CA ASN A 124 18.82 14.67 -23.12
C ASN A 124 19.29 16.11 -22.90
N GLU A 125 18.46 16.98 -22.30
CA GLU A 125 18.89 18.34 -21.92
C GLU A 125 19.98 18.28 -20.84
N SER A 126 19.80 17.46 -19.79
CA SER A 126 20.81 17.30 -18.73
C SER A 126 22.13 16.74 -19.25
N LEU A 127 22.07 15.77 -20.18
CA LEU A 127 23.24 15.24 -20.88
C LEU A 127 23.95 16.31 -21.71
N HIS A 128 23.20 17.14 -22.45
CA HIS A 128 23.78 18.24 -23.23
C HIS A 128 24.48 19.29 -22.34
N GLN A 129 23.85 19.69 -21.23
CA GLN A 129 24.44 20.58 -20.23
C GLN A 129 25.76 20.00 -19.67
N LYS A 130 25.82 18.69 -19.39
CA LYS A 130 27.03 18.02 -18.89
C LYS A 130 28.13 17.88 -19.94
N LEU A 131 27.78 17.67 -21.21
CA LEU A 131 28.75 17.71 -22.31
C LEU A 131 29.34 19.11 -22.49
N GLN A 132 28.53 20.16 -22.36
CA GLN A 132 29.01 21.55 -22.41
C GLN A 132 29.94 21.89 -21.22
N GLU A 133 29.63 21.40 -20.01
CA GLU A 133 30.51 21.54 -18.83
C GLU A 133 31.86 20.85 -19.04
N ILE A 134 31.88 19.65 -19.64
CA ILE A 134 33.11 18.93 -19.99
C ILE A 134 33.95 19.72 -21.00
N GLU A 135 33.35 20.33 -22.03
CA GLU A 135 34.10 21.12 -23.01
C GLU A 135 34.71 22.39 -22.39
N ASN A 136 33.94 23.12 -21.58
CA ASN A 136 34.44 24.27 -20.82
C ASN A 136 35.64 23.89 -19.90
N LEU A 137 35.62 22.68 -19.33
CA LEU A 137 36.72 22.17 -18.51
C LEU A 137 37.96 21.80 -19.34
N LYS A 138 37.80 21.26 -20.57
CA LYS A 138 38.93 21.04 -21.50
C LYS A 138 39.61 22.35 -21.88
N ASP A 139 38.83 23.39 -22.19
CA ASP A 139 39.37 24.72 -22.50
C ASP A 139 40.18 25.29 -21.33
N HIS A 140 39.67 25.11 -20.10
CA HIS A 140 40.39 25.53 -18.89
C HIS A 140 41.68 24.73 -18.65
N ILE A 141 41.65 23.41 -18.84
CA ILE A 141 42.85 22.56 -18.79
C ILE A 141 43.88 22.98 -19.85
N THR A 142 43.44 23.26 -21.07
CA THR A 142 44.30 23.71 -22.18
C THR A 142 44.95 25.06 -21.87
N LYS A 143 44.21 25.97 -21.23
CA LYS A 143 44.75 27.25 -20.72
C LYS A 143 45.80 27.04 -19.64
N ILE A 144 45.53 26.18 -18.64
CA ILE A 144 46.48 25.86 -17.56
C ILE A 144 47.74 25.19 -18.12
N GLN A 145 47.62 24.28 -19.10
CA GLN A 145 48.76 23.65 -19.77
C GLN A 145 49.64 24.69 -20.47
N LYS A 146 49.04 25.69 -21.14
CA LYS A 146 49.78 26.79 -21.76
C LYS A 146 50.47 27.69 -20.74
N GLU A 147 49.82 27.98 -19.61
CA GLU A 147 50.41 28.77 -18.51
C GLU A 147 51.57 28.01 -17.84
N LEU A 148 51.42 26.70 -17.63
CA LEU A 148 52.47 25.81 -17.13
C LEU A 148 53.70 25.80 -18.04
N GLU A 149 53.51 25.73 -19.37
CA GLU A 149 54.64 25.72 -20.31
C GLU A 149 55.41 27.04 -20.32
N VAL A 150 54.73 28.18 -20.16
CA VAL A 150 55.39 29.48 -19.97
C VAL A 150 56.21 29.50 -18.68
N SER A 151 55.69 28.99 -17.56
CA SER A 151 56.43 28.92 -16.31
C SER A 151 57.61 27.94 -16.32
N LYS A 152 57.54 26.84 -17.08
CA LYS A 152 58.72 25.98 -17.34
C LYS A 152 59.82 26.75 -18.07
N GLU A 153 59.47 27.55 -19.07
CA GLU A 153 60.45 28.33 -19.83
C GLU A 153 61.08 29.44 -18.97
N GLN A 154 60.31 30.04 -18.06
CA GLN A 154 60.84 30.96 -17.04
C GLN A 154 61.87 30.23 -16.15
N LEU A 155 61.54 29.06 -15.60
CA LEU A 155 62.46 28.28 -14.76
C LEU A 155 63.77 27.90 -15.46
N LYS A 156 63.76 27.60 -16.77
CA LYS A 156 65.00 27.38 -17.54
C LYS A 156 65.90 28.61 -17.60
N ASN A 157 65.31 29.81 -17.68
CA ASN A 157 66.06 31.06 -17.68
C ASN A 157 66.62 31.34 -16.28
N ASP A 158 65.85 31.09 -15.23
CA ASP A 158 66.31 31.22 -13.83
C ASP A 158 67.47 30.25 -13.52
N GLU A 159 67.38 29.00 -13.97
CA GLU A 159 68.48 28.02 -13.95
C GLU A 159 69.74 28.49 -14.70
N ASN A 160 69.59 29.33 -15.73
CA ASN A 160 70.72 29.88 -16.48
C ASN A 160 71.36 31.05 -15.74
N TYR A 161 70.56 31.93 -15.12
CA TYR A 161 71.05 32.99 -14.24
C TYR A 161 71.75 32.43 -12.99
N GLU A 162 71.27 31.32 -12.41
CA GLU A 162 71.95 30.67 -11.27
C GLU A 162 73.36 30.17 -11.65
N LYS A 163 73.53 29.61 -12.86
CA LYS A 163 74.84 29.18 -13.39
C LYS A 163 75.78 30.38 -13.64
N GLU A 164 75.24 31.52 -14.08
CA GLU A 164 76.01 32.76 -14.26
C GLU A 164 76.42 33.38 -12.92
N ILE A 165 75.53 33.39 -11.92
CA ILE A 165 75.84 33.80 -10.54
C ILE A 165 76.91 32.90 -9.93
N LEU A 166 76.86 31.59 -10.15
CA LEU A 166 77.89 30.65 -9.67
C LEU A 166 79.28 30.98 -10.28
N LYS A 167 79.33 31.28 -11.59
CA LYS A 167 80.57 31.70 -12.26
C LYS A 167 81.13 33.00 -11.67
N LEU A 168 80.28 34.01 -11.47
CA LEU A 168 80.68 35.29 -10.86
C LEU A 168 81.15 35.13 -9.41
N ASN A 169 80.54 34.24 -8.62
CA ASN A 169 80.98 33.95 -7.24
C ASN A 169 82.36 33.26 -7.20
N ASN A 170 82.68 32.39 -8.17
CA ASN A 170 84.01 31.82 -8.30
C ASN A 170 85.04 32.90 -8.66
N GLU A 171 84.75 33.77 -9.64
CA GLU A 171 85.62 34.90 -10.01
C GLU A 171 85.84 35.87 -8.82
N ILE A 172 84.82 36.14 -8.02
CA ILE A 172 84.94 36.92 -6.78
C ILE A 172 85.84 36.22 -5.75
N THR A 173 85.79 34.89 -5.66
CA THR A 173 86.61 34.10 -4.73
C THR A 173 88.09 34.11 -5.15
N ASP A 174 88.37 34.00 -6.45
CA ASP A 174 89.73 34.12 -6.99
C ASP A 174 90.29 35.53 -6.75
N ILE A 175 89.51 36.58 -6.99
CA ILE A 175 89.89 37.97 -6.70
C ILE A 175 90.11 38.19 -5.19
N GLN A 176 89.33 37.57 -4.31
CA GLN A 176 89.54 37.62 -2.86
C GLN A 176 90.84 36.91 -2.44
N ALA A 177 91.20 35.81 -3.09
CA ALA A 177 92.48 35.13 -2.88
C ALA A 177 93.67 35.98 -3.34
N GLU A 178 93.57 36.64 -4.51
CA GLU A 178 94.60 37.56 -5.01
C GLU A 178 94.75 38.79 -4.10
N LEU A 179 93.64 39.40 -3.66
CA LEU A 179 93.65 40.49 -2.68
C LEU A 179 94.26 40.06 -1.34
N SER A 180 93.99 38.83 -0.87
CA SER A 180 94.59 38.28 0.35
C SER A 180 96.11 38.14 0.21
N TYR A 181 96.59 37.63 -0.93
CA TYR A 181 98.01 37.52 -1.25
C TYR A 181 98.70 38.89 -1.35
N LEU A 182 98.08 39.84 -2.07
CA LEU A 182 98.58 41.22 -2.19
C LEU A 182 98.64 41.92 -0.82
N ASN A 183 97.59 41.80 -0.01
CA ASN A 183 97.52 42.42 1.32
C ASN A 183 98.60 41.86 2.25
N LYS A 184 98.80 40.53 2.24
CA LYS A 184 99.91 39.89 2.97
C LYS A 184 101.26 40.40 2.50
N LYS A 185 101.47 40.55 1.18
CA LYS A 185 102.72 41.10 0.65
C LYS A 185 102.93 42.56 1.07
N THR A 186 101.89 43.40 1.05
CA THR A 186 102.00 44.77 1.58
C THR A 186 102.26 44.80 3.09
N GLU A 187 101.87 43.77 3.85
CA GLU A 187 102.24 43.64 5.27
C GLU A 187 103.72 43.26 5.44
N GLU A 188 104.29 42.43 4.56
CA GLU A 188 105.72 42.08 4.50
C GLU A 188 106.57 43.29 4.05
N ASP A 189 106.12 44.04 3.05
CA ASP A 189 106.73 45.31 2.61
C ASP A 189 106.62 46.38 3.72
N ALA A 190 105.48 46.49 4.42
CA ALA A 190 105.31 47.42 5.54
C ALA A 190 106.20 47.07 6.75
N LYS A 191 106.42 45.78 7.05
CA LYS A 191 107.43 45.34 8.04
C LYS A 191 108.84 45.71 7.60
N THR A 192 109.14 45.59 6.31
CA THR A 192 110.43 45.98 5.73
C THR A 192 110.65 47.50 5.82
N ILE A 193 109.63 48.30 5.50
CA ILE A 193 109.63 49.76 5.67
C ILE A 193 109.74 50.15 7.15
N SER A 194 109.07 49.45 8.06
CA SER A 194 109.18 49.67 9.51
C SER A 194 110.61 49.43 10.01
N ASN A 195 111.24 48.32 9.58
CA ASN A 195 112.65 48.03 9.88
C ASN A 195 113.61 49.07 9.27
N LEU A 196 113.35 49.53 8.05
CA LEU A 196 114.12 50.61 7.42
C LEU A 196 113.94 51.94 8.15
N ASN A 197 112.74 52.31 8.57
CA ASN A 197 112.47 53.51 9.35
C ASN A 197 113.10 53.45 10.75
N ALA A 198 113.10 52.29 11.40
CA ALA A 198 113.84 52.08 12.65
C ALA A 198 115.36 52.23 12.46
N LYS A 199 115.90 51.74 11.33
CA LYS A 199 117.31 51.90 10.96
C LYS A 199 117.66 53.34 10.58
N ILE A 200 116.76 54.06 9.90
CA ILE A 200 116.87 55.50 9.65
C ILE A 200 116.86 56.24 10.98
N LEU A 201 115.94 55.95 11.90
CA LEU A 201 115.89 56.58 13.22
C LEU A 201 117.18 56.35 14.02
N GLN A 202 117.77 55.15 13.97
CA GLN A 202 119.09 54.86 14.55
C GLN A 202 120.21 55.68 13.88
N LEU A 203 120.17 55.86 12.56
CA LEU A 203 121.12 56.72 11.83
C LEU A 203 120.90 58.22 12.11
N THR A 204 119.65 58.66 12.31
CA THR A 204 119.32 60.03 12.73
C THR A 204 119.81 60.29 14.15
N GLN A 205 119.62 59.35 15.09
CA GLN A 205 120.19 59.45 16.44
C GLN A 205 121.73 59.36 16.43
N ALA A 206 122.33 58.57 15.53
CA ALA A 206 123.78 58.56 15.34
C ALA A 206 124.30 59.89 14.75
N ASN A 207 123.56 60.51 13.83
CA ASN A 207 123.87 61.84 13.30
C ASN A 207 123.66 62.93 14.36
N GLU A 208 122.59 62.91 15.16
CA GLU A 208 122.45 63.81 16.31
C GLU A 208 123.63 63.66 17.29
N ASN A 209 124.12 62.43 17.51
CA ASN A 209 125.29 62.18 18.35
C ASN A 209 126.62 62.58 17.69
N LEU A 210 126.66 62.79 16.37
CA LEU A 210 127.79 63.38 15.64
C LEU A 210 127.70 64.92 15.60
N GLU A 211 126.50 65.48 15.46
CA GLU A 211 126.25 66.93 15.55
C GLU A 211 126.49 67.43 16.96
N LYS A 212 126.02 66.72 18.01
CA LYS A 212 126.39 66.95 19.42
C LYS A 212 127.89 66.77 19.70
N LYS A 213 128.68 66.24 18.76
CA LYS A 213 130.15 66.16 18.83
C LYS A 213 130.85 67.25 18.00
N ASN A 214 130.11 68.00 17.19
CA ASN A 214 130.59 69.12 16.36
C ASN A 214 130.03 70.48 16.80
N GLN A 215 128.99 70.52 17.64
CA GLN A 215 128.32 71.74 18.14
C GLN A 215 128.74 72.15 19.56
N ASP A 216 129.86 71.62 20.09
CA ASP A 216 130.58 72.23 21.23
C ASP A 216 131.30 73.56 20.86
N LYS A 217 130.93 74.15 19.71
CA LYS A 217 131.26 75.52 19.30
C LYS A 217 130.05 76.17 18.64
N ASN A 218 129.82 77.44 19.01
CA ASN A 218 128.86 78.39 18.48
C ASN A 218 127.39 78.23 18.93
N ASN A 219 127.11 78.88 20.07
CA ASN A 219 125.95 79.75 20.37
C ASN A 219 124.83 79.85 19.29
N SER A 220 123.56 79.81 19.72
CA SER A 220 122.75 81.04 19.96
C SER A 220 121.28 80.70 20.30
N ASP A 221 120.77 81.47 21.25
CA ASP A 221 119.39 81.83 21.61
C ASP A 221 118.21 81.33 20.75
N SER A 222 117.23 80.69 21.41
CA SER A 222 115.84 81.20 21.52
C SER A 222 114.97 80.24 22.35
N ASP A 223 114.43 80.70 23.48
CA ASP A 223 113.65 79.89 24.42
C ASP A 223 112.27 80.54 24.66
N GLU A 224 111.23 80.09 23.94
CA GLU A 224 109.84 80.54 24.11
C GLU A 224 108.91 79.38 24.50
N ALA A 225 107.98 79.63 25.43
CA ALA A 225 107.51 78.56 26.30
C ALA A 225 106.04 78.63 26.74
N LYS A 226 105.34 77.48 26.57
CA LYS A 226 104.25 76.96 27.43
C LYS A 226 102.88 77.72 27.29
N ARG A 227 101.68 77.15 27.57
CA ARG A 227 101.21 75.84 28.08
C ARG A 227 99.66 75.71 27.99
N LYS A 228 99.11 74.48 28.19
CA LYS A 228 97.71 74.12 28.56
C LYS A 228 96.65 74.34 27.43
N SER A 229 95.51 73.64 27.32
CA SER A 229 94.91 72.39 27.92
C SER A 229 93.63 72.02 27.10
N ASN A 230 92.73 71.03 27.34
CA ASN A 230 92.44 70.16 28.50
C ASN A 230 91.62 68.88 28.13
N GLN A 231 91.26 68.08 29.15
CA GLN A 231 90.10 67.17 29.39
C GLN A 231 88.83 67.26 28.49
N ALA A 232 87.93 66.25 28.38
CA ALA A 232 87.68 65.04 29.21
C ALA A 232 87.06 63.81 28.46
N GLN A 233 86.98 62.69 29.22
CA GLN A 233 86.36 61.36 28.99
C GLN A 233 84.88 61.35 29.54
N PRO A 234 84.12 60.22 29.82
CA PRO A 234 84.27 58.75 29.56
C PRO A 234 82.95 57.94 29.28
N THR A 235 83.03 56.58 29.33
CA THR A 235 82.01 55.55 29.80
C THR A 235 80.69 55.34 29.02
N VAL A 236 80.30 54.18 28.43
CA VAL A 236 80.38 52.72 28.76
C VAL A 236 79.94 52.43 30.21
N PRO A 237 78.90 51.62 30.56
CA PRO A 237 79.00 50.14 30.40
C PRO A 237 77.75 49.19 30.44
N ARG A 238 78.01 47.92 30.10
CA ARG A 238 77.55 46.61 30.70
C ARG A 238 76.06 46.12 30.69
N GLN A 239 75.90 44.91 30.12
CA GLN A 239 75.43 43.62 30.73
C GLN A 239 74.14 43.55 31.60
N SER A 240 73.30 42.50 31.62
CA SER A 240 73.11 41.29 30.76
C SER A 240 71.93 40.39 31.23
N LYS A 241 71.39 39.51 30.35
CA LYS A 241 70.59 38.26 30.60
C LYS A 241 69.09 38.33 31.03
N SER A 242 68.21 37.89 30.11
CA SER A 242 67.12 36.86 30.17
C SER A 242 66.61 36.27 31.52
N PRO A 243 65.35 35.72 31.66
CA PRO A 243 64.50 35.09 30.60
C PRO A 243 62.93 35.16 30.67
N THR A 244 62.27 34.63 29.61
CA THR A 244 60.95 33.92 29.51
C THR A 244 59.53 34.56 29.66
N THR A 245 58.69 34.24 28.63
CA THR A 245 57.23 33.92 28.60
C THR A 245 56.07 34.94 28.76
N ASN A 246 55.32 35.07 27.64
CA ASN A 246 53.85 34.92 27.47
C ASN A 246 52.80 36.04 27.75
N SER A 247 52.27 36.58 26.63
CA SER A 247 50.84 36.61 26.23
C SER A 247 50.00 37.92 26.28
N THR A 248 49.12 38.02 25.25
CA THR A 248 47.82 38.72 25.19
C THR A 248 47.76 40.23 24.80
N THR A 249 46.70 40.57 24.05
CA THR A 249 46.32 41.83 23.36
C THR A 249 45.46 42.77 24.25
N PRO A 250 44.88 43.96 23.86
CA PRO A 250 44.65 44.52 22.50
C PRO A 250 44.66 46.07 22.23
N ASN A 251 44.57 46.42 20.92
CA ASN A 251 43.84 47.57 20.30
C ASN A 251 44.40 49.04 20.24
N PRO A 252 43.86 49.92 19.34
CA PRO A 252 44.59 51.05 18.67
C PRO A 252 44.03 52.48 18.93
N PRO A 253 44.47 53.56 18.20
CA PRO A 253 43.62 54.10 17.10
C PRO A 253 44.23 55.01 15.97
N LYS A 254 43.46 55.18 14.86
CA LYS A 254 43.23 56.39 13.98
C LYS A 254 44.28 56.99 13.00
N SER A 255 44.08 56.71 11.69
CA SER A 255 43.71 57.61 10.54
C SER A 255 44.15 59.10 10.46
N PRO A 256 44.41 59.69 9.26
CA PRO A 256 43.33 60.36 8.48
C PRO A 256 43.46 60.51 6.93
N LYS A 257 42.30 60.59 6.22
CA LYS A 257 41.92 61.43 5.03
C LYS A 257 42.80 61.49 3.73
N SER A 258 42.32 61.87 2.52
CA SER A 258 41.02 61.77 1.79
C SER A 258 41.11 62.49 0.42
N ASN A 259 40.62 61.94 -0.70
CA ASN A 259 39.95 62.70 -1.80
C ASN A 259 39.36 61.80 -2.93
N SER A 260 38.65 62.40 -3.91
CA SER A 260 37.69 61.72 -4.79
C SER A 260 37.65 62.22 -6.24
N LYS A 261 37.20 61.35 -7.18
CA LYS A 261 36.06 61.59 -8.11
C LYS A 261 35.80 60.39 -9.05
N THR A 262 34.55 60.30 -9.55
CA THR A 262 34.00 59.30 -10.50
C THR A 262 33.74 59.93 -11.87
N PRO A 263 33.49 59.15 -12.95
CA PRO A 263 32.08 58.89 -13.33
C PRO A 263 31.74 57.57 -14.09
N LYS A 264 30.48 57.14 -13.90
CA LYS A 264 29.54 56.49 -14.87
C LYS A 264 29.66 54.99 -15.29
N THR A 265 28.69 54.23 -14.77
CA THR A 265 27.69 53.44 -15.54
C THR A 265 28.09 52.15 -16.27
N GLN A 266 27.62 51.00 -15.74
CA GLN A 266 26.64 50.16 -16.46
C GLN A 266 25.87 49.21 -15.51
N GLN A 267 24.82 48.57 -16.03
CA GLN A 267 23.67 48.01 -15.30
C GLN A 267 23.85 46.54 -14.88
N LYS A 268 23.04 46.06 -13.92
CA LYS A 268 22.84 44.64 -13.62
C LYS A 268 21.32 44.34 -13.49
N PRO A 269 20.78 43.26 -14.10
CA PRO A 269 19.34 42.97 -14.05
C PRO A 269 18.83 42.59 -12.65
N ARG A 270 17.53 42.79 -12.43
CA ARG A 270 16.81 42.49 -11.18
C ARG A 270 15.56 41.65 -11.48
N ILE A 271 15.50 40.44 -10.92
CA ILE A 271 14.34 39.54 -11.06
C ILE A 271 13.23 40.02 -10.09
N PRO A 272 11.94 40.00 -10.49
CA PRO A 272 10.86 40.60 -9.70
C PRO A 272 10.36 39.69 -8.56
N SER A 273 9.96 40.32 -7.45
CA SER A 273 9.26 39.69 -6.33
C SER A 273 7.74 39.82 -6.49
N SER A 274 7.01 38.71 -6.61
CA SER A 274 5.55 38.70 -6.52
C SER A 274 5.09 38.76 -5.06
N LYS A 275 4.06 39.56 -4.79
CA LYS A 275 3.38 39.62 -3.48
C LYS A 275 2.21 38.65 -3.47
N SER A 276 1.97 37.98 -2.35
CA SER A 276 0.60 37.64 -1.93
C SER A 276 0.54 37.62 -0.41
N THR A 277 -0.48 38.28 0.15
CA THR A 277 -0.72 38.38 1.60
C THR A 277 -2.08 37.78 1.91
N ALA A 278 -2.08 36.63 2.58
CA ALA A 278 -3.28 36.00 3.14
C ALA A 278 -3.17 35.94 4.68
N SER A 279 -4.30 35.98 5.36
CA SER A 279 -4.39 36.24 6.80
C SER A 279 -4.11 35.02 7.68
N LEU A 280 -3.54 35.26 8.86
CA LEU A 280 -3.60 34.30 9.95
C LEU A 280 -5.01 34.27 10.54
N GLN A 281 -5.56 33.06 10.73
CA GLN A 281 -6.57 32.79 11.76
C GLN A 281 -6.13 31.58 12.58
N THR A 282 -6.14 31.73 13.89
CA THR A 282 -5.89 30.65 14.85
C THR A 282 -7.22 30.11 15.38
N LYS A 283 -7.37 28.78 15.42
CA LYS A 283 -8.25 28.08 16.39
C LYS A 283 -8.02 26.57 16.40
N ASN A 284 -7.53 26.12 17.55
CA ASN A 284 -7.71 24.83 18.24
C ASN A 284 -8.30 23.67 17.44
N THR A 285 -7.52 22.60 17.28
CA THR A 285 -7.99 21.26 16.89
C THR A 285 -7.79 20.30 18.06
N ALA A 286 -8.82 19.53 18.43
CA ALA A 286 -8.68 18.45 19.42
C ALA A 286 -8.13 17.18 18.75
N THR A 287 -7.24 16.46 19.43
CA THR A 287 -6.51 15.32 18.87
C THR A 287 -7.35 14.04 18.87
N SER A 288 -8.31 13.93 17.95
CA SER A 288 -8.93 12.64 17.62
C SER A 288 -7.98 11.82 16.75
N THR A 289 -7.69 10.58 17.15
CA THR A 289 -6.82 9.64 16.43
C THR A 289 -7.51 9.11 15.17
N ASN A 290 -7.40 9.86 14.07
CA ASN A 290 -7.82 9.38 12.75
C ASN A 290 -6.94 8.21 12.30
N LEU A 291 -7.56 7.06 12.02
CA LEU A 291 -6.88 5.93 11.39
C LEU A 291 -6.49 6.32 9.97
N ASN A 292 -5.20 6.26 9.65
CA ASN A 292 -4.67 6.62 8.34
C ASN A 292 -4.94 5.50 7.33
N ILE A 293 -6.18 5.43 6.82
CA ILE A 293 -6.59 4.51 5.75
C ILE A 293 -6.04 5.06 4.42
N ASN A 294 -4.76 4.82 4.19
CA ASN A 294 -4.07 5.05 2.93
C ASN A 294 -3.14 3.87 2.60
N GLU A 295 -3.64 2.65 2.82
CA GLU A 295 -3.20 1.45 2.10
C GLU A 295 -4.00 1.38 0.78
N GLN A 296 -3.39 0.84 -0.27
CA GLN A 296 -4.00 0.74 -1.60
C GLN A 296 -5.26 -0.14 -1.55
N ALA A 297 -6.24 0.13 -2.43
CA ALA A 297 -7.50 -0.61 -2.50
C ALA A 297 -7.27 -2.14 -2.63
N TYR A 298 -7.81 -2.91 -1.69
CA TYR A 298 -7.66 -4.36 -1.58
C TYR A 298 -9.01 -5.07 -1.79
N THR A 299 -9.34 -5.35 -3.04
CA THR A 299 -10.58 -6.03 -3.43
C THR A 299 -10.54 -7.54 -3.16
N ILE A 300 -11.28 -8.03 -2.15
CA ILE A 300 -11.43 -9.48 -1.87
C ILE A 300 -12.53 -10.12 -2.76
N SER A 301 -13.28 -9.31 -3.51
CA SER A 301 -14.55 -9.62 -4.21
C SER A 301 -14.48 -10.57 -5.44
N GLN A 302 -13.83 -11.74 -5.33
CA GLN A 302 -13.94 -12.83 -6.33
C GLN A 302 -14.07 -14.24 -5.70
N PHE A 303 -14.65 -14.36 -4.50
CA PHE A 303 -15.02 -15.64 -3.90
C PHE A 303 -16.34 -16.20 -4.48
N PHE A 304 -16.26 -16.75 -5.68
CA PHE A 304 -17.32 -17.61 -6.25
C PHE A 304 -16.71 -18.87 -6.86
N PRO A 305 -16.56 -19.97 -6.08
CA PRO A 305 -16.31 -21.28 -6.69
C PRO A 305 -17.52 -21.65 -7.54
N LYS A 306 -17.30 -21.93 -8.84
CA LYS A 306 -18.34 -22.49 -9.69
C LYS A 306 -18.74 -23.85 -9.12
N ILE A 307 -19.92 -23.93 -8.51
CA ILE A 307 -20.56 -25.20 -8.19
C ILE A 307 -20.68 -25.96 -9.51
N LYS A 308 -20.06 -27.14 -9.58
CA LYS A 308 -20.25 -28.05 -10.71
C LYS A 308 -21.56 -28.77 -10.50
N ASP A 309 -22.62 -28.30 -11.16
CA ASP A 309 -23.85 -29.06 -11.26
C ASP A 309 -23.55 -30.39 -11.96
N ASN A 310 -23.64 -31.49 -11.20
CA ASN A 310 -23.48 -32.83 -11.73
C ASN A 310 -24.68 -33.14 -12.61
N ASN A 311 -24.50 -32.95 -13.92
CA ASN A 311 -25.52 -33.19 -14.92
C ASN A 311 -25.78 -34.71 -15.04
N VAL A 312 -26.72 -35.22 -14.22
CA VAL A 312 -27.18 -36.61 -14.31
C VAL A 312 -27.97 -36.75 -15.60
N VAL A 313 -27.35 -37.39 -16.60
CA VAL A 313 -28.02 -37.74 -17.85
C VAL A 313 -29.08 -38.80 -17.54
N ALA A 314 -30.35 -38.39 -17.61
CA ALA A 314 -31.47 -39.32 -17.67
C ALA A 314 -31.55 -39.86 -19.10
N ASP A 315 -31.10 -41.10 -19.28
CA ASP A 315 -31.34 -41.88 -20.49
C ASP A 315 -32.65 -42.66 -20.31
N ASP A 316 -33.58 -42.50 -21.25
CA ASP A 316 -34.92 -43.12 -21.21
C ASP A 316 -35.18 -43.84 -22.54
N SER A 317 -35.21 -45.18 -22.48
CA SER A 317 -35.46 -46.05 -23.63
C SER A 317 -36.01 -47.41 -23.18
N THR A 318 -37.34 -47.48 -23.12
CA THR A 318 -38.22 -48.64 -23.37
C THR A 318 -37.61 -50.04 -23.56
N ASP A 319 -37.91 -50.96 -22.64
CA ASP A 319 -38.71 -52.20 -22.87
C ASP A 319 -38.90 -52.98 -21.55
N VAL A 320 -40.10 -53.39 -21.08
CA VAL A 320 -41.10 -54.38 -21.57
C VAL A 320 -40.91 -55.80 -20.98
N LEU A 321 -41.93 -56.24 -20.20
CA LEU A 321 -42.23 -57.63 -19.75
C LEU A 321 -41.16 -58.38 -18.90
N THR A 322 -41.44 -58.84 -17.66
CA THR A 322 -42.38 -59.95 -17.37
C THR A 322 -42.71 -60.14 -15.86
N THR A 323 -43.67 -61.04 -15.57
CA THR A 323 -44.33 -61.31 -14.28
C THR A 323 -43.64 -62.29 -13.30
N SER A 324 -43.69 -62.00 -11.99
CA SER A 324 -44.06 -62.93 -10.87
C SER A 324 -44.06 -62.17 -9.52
N LYS A 325 -44.90 -62.35 -8.48
CA LYS A 325 -46.02 -63.23 -8.05
C LYS A 325 -45.67 -63.96 -6.73
N ARG A 326 -46.48 -63.73 -5.66
CA ARG A 326 -46.31 -64.12 -4.22
C ARG A 326 -45.32 -63.20 -3.45
N LYS A 327 -45.42 -63.00 -2.13
CA LYS A 327 -46.37 -63.49 -1.08
C LYS A 327 -46.61 -62.38 -0.02
N ARG A 328 -47.57 -62.55 0.89
CA ARG A 328 -47.78 -61.72 2.11
C ARG A 328 -47.24 -62.43 3.38
N GLU A 329 -47.30 -61.70 4.50
CA GLU A 329 -47.17 -62.14 5.92
C GLU A 329 -45.72 -62.60 6.33
N ASP A 330 -45.14 -62.24 7.50
CA ASP A 330 -45.61 -61.44 8.66
C ASP A 330 -44.47 -60.88 9.56
N ASP A 331 -44.80 -59.83 10.35
CA ASP A 331 -44.34 -59.47 11.72
C ASP A 331 -42.84 -59.12 12.07
N VAL A 332 -42.66 -58.59 13.31
CA VAL A 332 -41.46 -58.51 14.19
C VAL A 332 -40.57 -57.24 14.15
N THR A 333 -41.02 -56.22 14.92
CA THR A 333 -40.31 -55.23 15.78
C THR A 333 -39.11 -54.36 15.28
N PRO A 334 -38.89 -53.17 15.90
CA PRO A 334 -37.89 -52.19 15.42
C PRO A 334 -36.47 -52.42 15.96
N SER A 335 -35.46 -52.08 15.15
CA SER A 335 -34.03 -52.12 15.53
C SER A 335 -33.38 -50.73 15.49
N ILE A 336 -32.38 -50.51 16.35
CA ILE A 336 -31.86 -49.18 16.71
C ILE A 336 -30.72 -48.76 15.75
N THR A 337 -31.01 -47.87 14.81
CA THR A 337 -30.00 -47.25 13.94
C THR A 337 -29.27 -46.13 14.66
N LYS A 338 -28.02 -46.39 15.08
CA LYS A 338 -27.12 -45.37 15.64
C LYS A 338 -26.81 -44.30 14.58
N LYS A 339 -27.02 -43.02 14.89
CA LYS A 339 -26.49 -41.92 14.06
C LYS A 339 -24.95 -41.88 14.19
N PRO A 340 -24.20 -41.64 13.10
CA PRO A 340 -22.77 -41.37 13.21
C PRO A 340 -22.57 -40.03 13.95
N HIS A 341 -21.85 -40.06 15.07
CA HIS A 341 -21.51 -38.85 15.80
C HIS A 341 -20.30 -38.20 15.12
N LEU A 342 -20.51 -37.07 14.44
CA LEU A 342 -19.43 -36.34 13.78
C LEU A 342 -18.52 -35.71 14.85
N SER A 343 -17.43 -36.39 15.20
CA SER A 343 -16.46 -35.92 16.18
C SER A 343 -15.67 -34.73 15.63
N SER A 344 -15.75 -33.60 16.32
CA SER A 344 -14.86 -32.45 16.12
C SER A 344 -13.39 -32.87 16.24
N PRO A 345 -12.47 -32.32 15.42
CA PRO A 345 -11.05 -32.62 15.57
C PRO A 345 -10.53 -32.06 16.90
N THR A 346 -10.12 -32.95 17.80
CA THR A 346 -9.33 -32.57 18.98
C THR A 346 -7.95 -32.14 18.50
N VAL A 347 -7.53 -30.93 18.86
CA VAL A 347 -6.20 -30.42 18.51
C VAL A 347 -5.15 -31.14 19.34
N SER A 348 -4.50 -32.14 18.74
CA SER A 348 -3.23 -32.70 19.20
C SER A 348 -2.08 -31.85 18.66
N GLU A 349 -1.16 -31.42 19.52
CA GLU A 349 -0.01 -30.57 19.17
C GLU A 349 1.13 -31.35 18.49
N GLU A 350 0.79 -32.15 17.47
CA GLU A 350 1.79 -32.62 16.50
C GLU A 350 2.08 -31.47 15.53
N HIS A 351 3.20 -30.79 15.73
CA HIS A 351 3.70 -29.80 14.78
C HIS A 351 3.98 -30.49 13.43
N SER A 352 3.09 -30.30 12.46
CA SER A 352 3.40 -30.66 11.08
C SER A 352 4.58 -29.81 10.58
N ASP A 353 5.54 -30.44 9.90
CA ASP A 353 6.65 -29.75 9.19
C ASP A 353 6.14 -29.00 7.93
N GLU A 354 4.89 -28.53 7.95
CA GLU A 354 4.28 -27.77 6.86
C GLU A 354 4.87 -26.37 6.80
N LYS A 355 5.37 -26.02 5.62
CA LYS A 355 5.99 -24.73 5.35
C LYS A 355 5.00 -23.58 5.57
N PRO A 356 5.33 -22.57 6.39
CA PRO A 356 4.46 -21.42 6.57
C PRO A 356 4.21 -20.69 5.24
N VAL A 357 2.94 -20.67 4.83
CA VAL A 357 2.41 -19.75 3.80
C VAL A 357 2.03 -18.44 4.50
N VAL A 358 2.70 -17.35 4.15
CA VAL A 358 2.67 -16.07 4.88
C VAL A 358 1.98 -14.97 4.05
N TRP A 359 1.28 -14.05 4.72
CA TRP A 359 0.70 -12.83 4.11
C TRP A 359 1.18 -11.57 4.87
N LEU A 360 1.64 -10.53 4.15
CA LEU A 360 2.13 -9.28 4.76
C LEU A 360 1.09 -8.15 4.65
N THR A 361 0.92 -7.34 5.70
CA THR A 361 -0.07 -6.24 5.72
C THR A 361 0.31 -5.12 6.70
N GLY A 362 -0.08 -3.86 6.42
CA GLY A 362 0.17 -2.72 7.32
C GLY A 362 1.64 -2.31 7.48
N LEU A 363 2.52 -2.84 6.63
CA LEU A 363 3.99 -2.66 6.69
C LEU A 363 4.46 -1.65 5.64
N LYS A 364 5.53 -0.89 5.95
CA LYS A 364 6.24 -0.07 4.97
C LYS A 364 6.93 -0.95 3.94
N GLU A 365 6.98 -0.52 2.68
CA GLU A 365 7.44 -1.35 1.57
C GLU A 365 8.89 -1.86 1.73
N SER A 366 9.79 -1.01 2.24
CA SER A 366 11.17 -1.42 2.55
C SER A 366 11.23 -2.56 3.58
N LYS A 367 10.32 -2.60 4.55
CA LYS A 367 10.24 -3.68 5.54
C LYS A 367 9.49 -4.90 4.98
N LYS A 368 8.51 -4.72 4.08
CA LYS A 368 7.90 -5.86 3.37
C LYS A 368 8.95 -6.64 2.57
N GLN A 369 9.80 -5.95 1.81
CA GLN A 369 10.87 -6.60 1.04
C GLN A 369 11.86 -7.35 1.95
N GLU A 370 12.30 -6.72 3.04
CA GLU A 370 13.20 -7.36 4.02
C GLU A 370 12.59 -8.63 4.63
N LEU A 371 11.29 -8.63 4.96
CA LEU A 371 10.57 -9.79 5.48
C LEU A 371 10.30 -10.86 4.40
N LYS A 372 10.05 -10.46 3.14
CA LYS A 372 9.94 -11.35 1.98
C LYS A 372 11.23 -12.13 1.76
N ASP A 373 12.37 -11.46 1.79
CA ASP A 373 13.69 -12.08 1.66
C ASP A 373 13.92 -13.11 2.80
N ILE A 374 13.46 -12.81 4.02
CA ILE A 374 13.52 -13.74 5.15
C ILE A 374 12.65 -14.99 4.91
N ILE A 375 11.37 -14.82 4.59
CA ILE A 375 10.42 -15.94 4.37
C ILE A 375 10.97 -16.91 3.32
N LEU A 376 11.46 -16.37 2.19
CA LEU A 376 12.02 -17.16 1.09
C LEU A 376 13.35 -17.82 1.50
N SER A 377 14.23 -17.14 2.25
CA SER A 377 15.49 -17.73 2.73
C SER A 377 15.31 -18.86 3.75
N LEU A 378 14.17 -18.88 4.46
CA LEU A 378 13.75 -19.97 5.36
C LEU A 378 12.93 -21.05 4.63
N GLY A 379 12.68 -20.90 3.33
CA GLY A 379 11.98 -21.88 2.50
C GLY A 379 10.47 -21.94 2.69
N GLY A 380 9.86 -20.91 3.28
CA GLY A 380 8.41 -20.71 3.34
C GLY A 380 7.88 -19.94 2.13
N ASP A 381 6.55 -19.92 1.98
CA ASP A 381 5.88 -19.29 0.84
C ASP A 381 5.29 -17.92 1.22
N LEU A 382 5.30 -16.98 0.26
CA LEU A 382 4.67 -15.67 0.40
C LEU A 382 3.48 -15.54 -0.56
N ARG A 383 2.32 -15.13 -0.04
CA ARG A 383 1.24 -14.57 -0.87
C ARG A 383 1.39 -13.06 -0.94
N GLU A 384 1.38 -12.51 -2.15
CA GLU A 384 1.42 -11.05 -2.38
C GLU A 384 0.04 -10.50 -2.79
N ASP A 385 -0.90 -11.39 -3.11
CA ASP A 385 -2.24 -11.05 -3.60
C ASP A 385 -3.04 -10.13 -2.66
N SER A 386 -3.96 -9.38 -3.27
CA SER A 386 -4.98 -8.59 -2.58
C SER A 386 -6.09 -9.47 -1.98
N LYS A 387 -6.33 -10.65 -2.54
CA LYS A 387 -7.36 -11.61 -2.14
C LYS A 387 -6.85 -12.58 -1.07
N PHE A 388 -7.74 -13.01 -0.20
CA PHE A 388 -7.45 -14.10 0.74
C PHE A 388 -7.35 -15.45 0.03
N ASP A 389 -6.47 -16.31 0.53
CA ASP A 389 -6.26 -17.70 0.08
C ASP A 389 -6.32 -18.61 1.32
N GLN A 390 -7.14 -19.67 1.24
CA GLN A 390 -7.35 -20.64 2.32
C GLN A 390 -6.03 -21.29 2.80
N SER A 391 -5.03 -21.38 1.93
CA SER A 391 -3.70 -21.95 2.21
C SER A 391 -2.81 -21.04 3.06
N ILE A 392 -3.13 -19.76 3.23
CA ILE A 392 -2.41 -18.86 4.15
C ILE A 392 -2.48 -19.44 5.57
N THR A 393 -1.33 -19.49 6.25
CA THR A 393 -1.19 -20.03 7.61
C THR A 393 -0.88 -18.93 8.63
N HIS A 394 -0.11 -17.93 8.22
CA HIS A 394 0.38 -16.84 9.06
C HIS A 394 0.16 -15.49 8.36
N ILE A 395 -0.19 -14.46 9.13
CA ILE A 395 -0.33 -13.08 8.69
C ILE A 395 0.58 -12.22 9.57
N VAL A 396 1.49 -11.47 8.94
CA VAL A 396 2.47 -10.63 9.65
C VAL A 396 2.10 -9.16 9.50
N CYS A 397 1.88 -8.50 10.64
CA CYS A 397 1.48 -7.09 10.73
C CYS A 397 2.08 -6.42 11.98
N PRO A 398 2.26 -5.08 12.01
CA PRO A 398 2.69 -4.41 13.22
C PRO A 398 1.63 -4.56 14.33
N SER A 399 2.09 -4.67 15.59
CA SER A 399 1.21 -4.77 16.76
C SER A 399 0.15 -3.65 16.77
N ASN A 400 -1.09 -4.00 17.16
CA ASN A 400 -2.26 -3.12 17.19
C ASN A 400 -2.75 -2.60 15.82
N THR A 401 -2.29 -3.17 14.70
CA THR A 401 -2.76 -2.79 13.35
C THR A 401 -3.93 -3.65 12.89
N HIS A 402 -5.15 -3.11 12.94
CA HIS A 402 -6.37 -3.82 12.53
C HIS A 402 -6.68 -3.63 11.02
N THR A 403 -5.81 -4.14 10.15
CA THR A 403 -6.11 -4.19 8.69
C THR A 403 -7.17 -5.27 8.41
N ILE A 404 -7.89 -5.17 7.28
CA ILE A 404 -8.83 -6.23 6.85
C ILE A 404 -8.13 -7.60 6.79
N LYS A 405 -6.88 -7.66 6.30
CA LYS A 405 -6.09 -8.89 6.25
C LYS A 405 -5.85 -9.48 7.66
N SER A 406 -5.56 -8.65 8.66
CA SER A 406 -5.42 -9.11 10.07
C SER A 406 -6.75 -9.66 10.64
N LEU A 407 -7.89 -9.01 10.35
CA LEU A 407 -9.21 -9.45 10.80
C LEU A 407 -9.61 -10.78 10.15
N VAL A 408 -9.32 -10.94 8.86
CA VAL A 408 -9.45 -12.21 8.14
C VAL A 408 -8.66 -13.32 8.83
N GLY A 409 -7.43 -13.05 9.28
CA GLY A 409 -6.62 -14.01 10.04
C GLY A 409 -7.31 -14.50 11.31
N PHE A 410 -7.79 -13.58 12.15
CA PHE A 410 -8.53 -13.96 13.36
C PHE A 410 -9.81 -14.73 13.05
N VAL A 411 -10.62 -14.27 12.10
CA VAL A 411 -11.91 -14.89 11.74
C VAL A 411 -11.73 -16.28 11.10
N THR A 412 -10.63 -16.53 10.40
CA THR A 412 -10.33 -17.82 9.75
C THR A 412 -9.42 -18.74 10.56
N GLY A 413 -9.10 -18.38 11.81
CA GLY A 413 -8.26 -19.20 12.70
C GLY A 413 -6.82 -19.37 12.22
N LYS A 414 -6.23 -18.28 11.71
CA LYS A 414 -4.82 -18.21 11.28
C LYS A 414 -4.01 -17.41 12.29
N TRP A 415 -2.70 -17.64 12.30
CA TRP A 415 -1.78 -16.90 13.16
C TRP A 415 -1.63 -15.44 12.71
N VAL A 416 -1.86 -14.49 13.61
CA VAL A 416 -1.60 -13.06 13.37
C VAL A 416 -0.48 -12.61 14.29
N VAL A 417 0.70 -12.31 13.72
CA VAL A 417 1.96 -12.14 14.45
C VAL A 417 2.72 -10.86 14.08
N GLY A 418 3.56 -10.38 15.00
CA GLY A 418 4.48 -9.27 14.77
C GLY A 418 5.69 -9.65 13.89
N PRO A 419 6.35 -8.66 13.22
CA PRO A 419 7.55 -8.89 12.40
C PRO A 419 8.70 -9.63 13.11
N GLY A 420 8.83 -9.48 14.44
CA GLY A 420 9.84 -10.14 15.25
C GLY A 420 9.85 -11.66 15.13
N TRP A 421 8.70 -12.29 14.82
CA TRP A 421 8.63 -13.72 14.55
C TRP A 421 9.56 -14.15 13.41
N LEU A 422 9.61 -13.37 12.33
CA LEU A 422 10.47 -13.62 11.18
C LEU A 422 11.93 -13.24 11.47
N GLU A 423 12.16 -12.17 12.23
CA GLU A 423 13.50 -11.69 12.60
C GLU A 423 14.23 -12.71 13.50
N ASP A 424 13.52 -13.28 14.47
CA ASP A 424 14.05 -14.35 15.32
C ASP A 424 14.08 -15.70 14.61
N SER A 425 13.13 -16.02 13.72
CA SER A 425 13.21 -17.19 12.82
C SER A 425 14.45 -17.15 11.92
N LYS A 426 14.80 -15.97 11.39
CA LYS A 426 16.02 -15.74 10.59
C LYS A 426 17.27 -16.05 11.41
N THR A 427 17.28 -15.60 12.68
CA THR A 427 18.38 -15.83 13.62
C THR A 427 18.51 -17.31 14.00
N ALA A 428 17.38 -18.00 14.19
CA ALA A 428 17.30 -19.44 14.43
C ALA A 428 17.56 -20.31 13.17
N LYS A 429 17.59 -19.71 11.98
CA LYS A 429 17.68 -20.36 10.65
C LYS A 429 16.56 -21.37 10.37
N LYS A 430 15.41 -21.22 11.05
CA LYS A 430 14.18 -21.99 10.84
C LYS A 430 13.00 -21.20 11.39
N PHE A 431 11.79 -21.48 10.91
CA PHE A 431 10.59 -20.95 11.56
C PHE A 431 10.50 -21.45 13.01
N ILE A 432 10.29 -20.52 13.94
CA ILE A 432 10.07 -20.80 15.36
C ILE A 432 8.58 -20.69 15.71
N SER A 433 8.19 -21.06 16.94
CA SER A 433 6.78 -20.96 17.36
C SER A 433 6.26 -19.52 17.20
N PRO A 434 5.07 -19.33 16.58
CA PRO A 434 4.44 -18.02 16.44
C PRO A 434 3.81 -17.51 17.76
N GLN A 435 3.57 -18.39 18.74
CA GLN A 435 2.83 -18.10 19.98
C GLN A 435 3.37 -16.90 20.79
N PRO A 436 4.69 -16.74 21.05
CA PRO A 436 5.19 -15.55 21.77
C PRO A 436 5.17 -14.25 20.96
N TYR A 437 4.85 -14.29 19.66
CA TYR A 437 4.86 -13.13 18.75
C TYR A 437 3.47 -12.65 18.31
N GLY A 438 2.40 -13.33 18.71
CA GLY A 438 1.06 -13.03 18.22
C GLY A 438 -0.02 -13.92 18.81
N LYS A 439 -1.19 -13.95 18.16
CA LYS A 439 -2.34 -14.72 18.62
C LYS A 439 -3.06 -15.39 17.44
N CYS A 440 -3.84 -16.42 17.73
CA CYS A 440 -4.72 -17.09 16.77
C CYS A 440 -6.18 -16.88 17.16
N GLY A 441 -7.05 -16.61 16.19
CA GLY A 441 -8.49 -16.49 16.45
C GLY A 441 -9.19 -17.85 16.48
N LYS A 442 -10.42 -17.91 17.01
CA LYS A 442 -11.30 -19.05 16.75
C LYS A 442 -11.81 -18.98 15.30
N SER A 443 -11.63 -20.05 14.52
CA SER A 443 -12.22 -20.18 13.18
C SER A 443 -13.75 -20.07 13.22
N SER A 444 -14.32 -19.32 12.28
CA SER A 444 -15.77 -19.09 12.15
C SER A 444 -16.43 -18.58 13.45
N PRO A 445 -15.98 -17.44 14.02
CA PRO A 445 -16.49 -16.90 15.28
C PRO A 445 -17.96 -16.44 15.20
N PHE A 446 -18.53 -16.41 13.99
CA PHE A 446 -19.91 -16.00 13.71
C PHE A 446 -20.77 -17.15 13.16
N GLU A 447 -20.31 -18.40 13.27
CA GLU A 447 -21.08 -19.58 12.84
C GLU A 447 -22.44 -19.63 13.53
N GLY A 448 -23.51 -19.75 12.73
CA GLY A 448 -24.89 -19.75 13.22
C GLY A 448 -25.39 -18.39 13.73
N LYS A 449 -24.61 -17.30 13.60
CA LYS A 449 -24.99 -15.94 13.99
C LYS A 449 -25.59 -15.14 12.86
N THR A 450 -26.58 -14.32 13.20
CA THR A 450 -27.38 -13.56 12.25
C THR A 450 -27.10 -12.06 12.32
N PHE A 451 -26.98 -11.44 11.14
CA PHE A 451 -26.57 -10.04 10.99
C PHE A 451 -27.59 -9.26 10.16
N TYR A 452 -27.88 -8.03 10.57
CA TYR A 452 -28.55 -7.04 9.75
C TYR A 452 -27.64 -5.83 9.55
N LEU A 453 -27.61 -5.29 8.33
CA LEU A 453 -26.91 -4.05 8.01
C LEU A 453 -27.94 -2.93 7.94
N SER A 454 -27.79 -1.90 8.78
CA SER A 454 -28.76 -0.80 8.83
C SER A 454 -28.75 0.03 7.55
N PRO A 455 -29.86 0.73 7.23
CA PRO A 455 -29.89 1.68 6.11
C PRO A 455 -28.83 2.78 6.24
N SER A 456 -28.47 3.18 7.46
CA SER A 456 -27.40 4.14 7.73
C SER A 456 -26.01 3.60 7.39
N PHE A 457 -25.72 2.33 7.72
CA PHE A 457 -24.48 1.65 7.35
C PHE A 457 -24.35 1.53 5.83
N LEU A 458 -25.43 1.09 5.17
CA LEU A 458 -25.50 0.95 3.69
C LEU A 458 -25.38 2.30 2.97
N SER A 459 -25.95 3.38 3.54
CA SER A 459 -25.80 4.73 2.99
C SER A 459 -24.40 5.30 3.16
N SER A 460 -23.70 4.91 4.23
CA SER A 460 -22.32 5.33 4.51
C SER A 460 -21.27 4.49 3.77
N ASN A 461 -21.59 3.23 3.48
CA ASN A 461 -20.76 2.25 2.79
C ASN A 461 -21.62 1.61 1.68
N PRO A 462 -21.74 2.24 0.49
CA PRO A 462 -22.62 1.73 -0.57
C PRO A 462 -22.19 0.32 -1.00
N VAL A 463 -23.13 -0.45 -1.55
CA VAL A 463 -22.92 -1.87 -1.93
C VAL A 463 -21.77 -2.06 -2.93
N SER A 464 -21.49 -1.04 -3.76
CA SER A 464 -20.35 -0.99 -4.68
C SER A 464 -18.99 -0.68 -4.03
N SER A 465 -18.97 -0.30 -2.75
CA SER A 465 -17.73 0.03 -2.04
C SER A 465 -16.93 -1.23 -1.68
N GLU A 466 -15.61 -1.11 -1.74
CA GLU A 466 -14.70 -2.17 -1.30
C GLU A 466 -14.86 -2.48 0.19
N THR A 467 -15.07 -1.45 1.03
CA THR A 467 -15.38 -1.58 2.45
C THR A 467 -16.58 -2.49 2.70
N TYR A 468 -17.69 -2.28 1.97
CA TYR A 468 -18.87 -3.14 2.07
C TYR A 468 -18.54 -4.59 1.70
N ASN A 469 -17.93 -4.82 0.53
CA ASN A 469 -17.68 -6.18 0.04
C ASN A 469 -16.70 -6.96 0.94
N ASN A 470 -15.64 -6.30 1.41
CA ASN A 470 -14.70 -6.90 2.35
C ASN A 470 -15.35 -7.24 3.70
N PHE A 471 -16.32 -6.43 4.15
CA PHE A 471 -17.07 -6.64 5.38
C PHE A 471 -18.10 -7.79 5.27
N ILE A 472 -18.78 -7.91 4.12
CA ILE A 472 -19.65 -9.06 3.80
C ILE A 472 -18.84 -10.36 3.81
N ILE A 473 -17.69 -10.39 3.14
CA ILE A 473 -16.84 -11.58 3.06
C ILE A 473 -16.30 -11.97 4.45
N LEU A 474 -15.94 -10.99 5.28
CA LEU A 474 -15.49 -11.23 6.66
C LEU A 474 -16.60 -11.84 7.55
N LEU A 475 -17.84 -11.34 7.45
CA LEU A 475 -18.95 -11.83 8.28
C LEU A 475 -19.55 -13.15 7.77
N GLU A 476 -19.90 -13.22 6.49
CA GLU A 476 -20.65 -14.34 5.90
C GLU A 476 -19.69 -15.45 5.46
N THR A 477 -18.85 -15.19 4.46
CA THR A 477 -18.02 -16.22 3.79
C THR A 477 -16.96 -16.82 4.71
N LEU A 478 -16.31 -15.98 5.52
CA LEU A 478 -15.19 -16.39 6.37
C LEU A 478 -15.60 -16.58 7.84
N GLY A 479 -16.60 -15.83 8.30
CA GLY A 479 -17.08 -15.89 9.68
C GLY A 479 -18.14 -16.95 9.96
N GLY A 480 -18.81 -17.48 8.92
CA GLY A 480 -19.95 -18.40 9.06
C GLY A 480 -21.28 -17.71 9.43
N GLY A 481 -21.32 -16.38 9.37
CA GLY A 481 -22.50 -15.57 9.66
C GLY A 481 -23.56 -15.63 8.55
N THR A 482 -24.81 -15.32 8.89
CA THR A 482 -25.94 -15.26 7.95
C THR A 482 -26.58 -13.87 7.98
N ARG A 483 -26.53 -13.15 6.85
CA ARG A 483 -27.24 -11.87 6.71
C ARG A 483 -28.75 -12.05 6.61
N LYS A 484 -29.51 -11.09 7.15
CA LYS A 484 -30.96 -10.98 7.04
C LYS A 484 -31.32 -9.62 6.42
N GLU A 485 -32.49 -9.56 5.78
CA GLU A 485 -33.04 -8.34 5.16
C GLU A 485 -33.82 -7.46 6.15
N SER A 486 -34.05 -7.95 7.37
CA SER A 486 -34.75 -7.23 8.43
C SER A 486 -33.97 -7.31 9.73
N GLY A 487 -33.88 -6.19 10.45
CA GLY A 487 -33.24 -6.11 11.77
C GLY A 487 -34.09 -6.65 12.92
N LYS A 488 -35.14 -7.44 12.64
CA LYS A 488 -35.93 -8.15 13.64
C LYS A 488 -35.42 -9.58 13.77
N ASN A 489 -35.30 -10.07 15.00
CA ASN A 489 -34.84 -11.43 15.32
C ASN A 489 -33.44 -11.75 14.75
N VAL A 490 -32.50 -10.82 14.91
CA VAL A 490 -31.08 -11.00 14.58
C VAL A 490 -30.21 -10.91 15.83
N ASP A 491 -29.05 -11.58 15.84
CA ASP A 491 -28.07 -11.47 16.92
C ASP A 491 -27.39 -10.09 16.93
N PHE A 492 -27.07 -9.57 15.75
CA PHE A 492 -26.27 -8.36 15.57
C PHE A 492 -26.89 -7.40 14.54
N VAL A 493 -26.85 -6.10 14.86
CA VAL A 493 -27.13 -5.02 13.90
C VAL A 493 -25.89 -4.17 13.74
N ILE A 494 -25.46 -3.99 12.49
CA ILE A 494 -24.31 -3.16 12.15
C ILE A 494 -24.79 -1.76 11.78
N LEU A 495 -24.25 -0.76 12.48
CA LEU A 495 -24.60 0.66 12.35
C LEU A 495 -23.44 1.50 11.78
N ALA A 496 -23.78 2.62 11.14
CA ALA A 496 -22.81 3.67 10.84
C ALA A 496 -22.35 4.37 12.14
N SER A 497 -21.10 4.84 12.18
CA SER A 497 -20.55 5.57 13.34
C SER A 497 -21.22 6.93 13.60
N THR A 498 -22.02 7.43 12.66
CA THR A 498 -22.81 8.66 12.75
C THR A 498 -24.21 8.44 13.32
N ASP A 499 -24.63 7.18 13.48
CA ASP A 499 -26.00 6.83 13.83
C ASP A 499 -26.34 7.11 15.31
N LYS A 500 -27.61 7.42 15.56
CA LYS A 500 -28.19 7.72 16.87
C LYS A 500 -29.51 6.97 17.12
N GLU A 501 -29.86 6.01 16.27
CA GLU A 501 -31.04 5.16 16.46
C GLU A 501 -31.06 4.51 17.85
N SER A 502 -32.24 4.51 18.49
CA SER A 502 -32.39 4.01 19.86
C SER A 502 -32.46 2.48 19.89
N PRO A 503 -31.94 1.81 20.95
CA PRO A 503 -31.88 0.34 21.00
C PRO A 503 -33.21 -0.39 20.78
N GLY A 504 -34.35 0.24 21.06
CA GLY A 504 -35.67 -0.35 20.86
C GLY A 504 -36.05 -0.62 19.39
N ALA A 505 -35.40 0.02 18.42
CA ALA A 505 -35.73 -0.16 16.99
C ALA A 505 -35.50 -1.60 16.48
N TYR A 506 -34.54 -2.31 17.08
CA TYR A 506 -34.07 -3.64 16.64
C TYR A 506 -34.33 -4.76 17.66
N GLY A 507 -35.21 -4.51 18.65
CA GLY A 507 -35.59 -5.50 19.65
C GLY A 507 -34.45 -5.83 20.63
N GLN A 508 -33.93 -7.06 20.57
CA GLN A 508 -32.87 -7.56 21.46
C GLN A 508 -31.50 -7.70 20.78
N ALA A 509 -31.37 -7.29 19.51
CA ALA A 509 -30.12 -7.42 18.77
C ALA A 509 -28.99 -6.57 19.37
N LYS A 510 -27.76 -7.10 19.42
CA LYS A 510 -26.60 -6.32 19.86
C LYS A 510 -26.19 -5.35 18.74
N LEU A 511 -26.33 -4.06 19.01
CA LEU A 511 -25.86 -2.99 18.12
C LEU A 511 -24.32 -2.96 18.11
N LEU A 512 -23.73 -2.90 16.91
CA LEU A 512 -22.29 -2.81 16.70
C LEU A 512 -21.97 -1.69 15.71
N THR A 513 -21.03 -0.81 16.07
CA THR A 513 -20.31 0.00 15.07
C THR A 513 -19.19 -0.83 14.43
N TYR A 514 -18.54 -0.32 13.38
CA TYR A 514 -17.36 -0.96 12.80
C TYR A 514 -16.24 -1.21 13.84
N SER A 515 -15.98 -0.27 14.75
CA SER A 515 -15.04 -0.47 15.87
C SER A 515 -15.50 -1.58 16.79
N SER A 516 -16.78 -1.58 17.18
CA SER A 516 -17.35 -2.59 18.07
C SER A 516 -17.34 -4.00 17.47
N LEU A 517 -17.32 -4.14 16.13
CA LEU A 517 -17.11 -5.43 15.47
C LEU A 517 -15.63 -5.85 15.52
N ILE A 518 -14.68 -4.93 15.32
CA ILE A 518 -13.24 -5.21 15.51
C ILE A 518 -13.00 -5.71 16.94
N ASP A 519 -13.57 -5.03 17.93
CA ASP A 519 -13.51 -5.45 19.34
C ASP A 519 -14.15 -6.84 19.55
N LEU A 520 -15.26 -7.15 18.85
CA LEU A 520 -15.90 -8.47 18.90
C LEU A 520 -15.02 -9.56 18.26
N VAL A 521 -14.38 -9.31 17.11
CA VAL A 521 -13.42 -10.23 16.48
C VAL A 521 -12.24 -10.47 17.43
N ASN A 522 -11.66 -9.40 17.97
CA ASN A 522 -10.56 -9.48 18.94
C ASN A 522 -10.96 -10.24 20.23
N SER A 523 -12.22 -10.14 20.68
CA SER A 523 -12.71 -10.89 21.85
C SER A 523 -12.91 -12.39 21.61
N ASN A 524 -12.90 -12.84 20.35
CA ASN A 524 -12.92 -14.26 19.96
C ASN A 524 -11.51 -14.82 19.70
N ILE A 525 -10.46 -14.10 20.10
CA ILE A 525 -9.09 -14.59 20.08
C ILE A 525 -8.91 -15.61 21.21
N VAL A 526 -8.36 -16.79 20.88
CA VAL A 526 -8.03 -17.81 21.88
C VAL A 526 -6.71 -17.42 22.52
N GLU A 527 -6.74 -17.04 23.80
CA GLU A 527 -5.51 -16.94 24.59
C GLU A 527 -5.01 -18.34 24.92
N ILE A 528 -4.11 -18.84 24.07
CA ILE A 528 -3.40 -20.11 24.26
C ILE A 528 -2.51 -19.96 25.49
N LYS A 529 -3.00 -20.46 26.63
CA LYS A 529 -2.27 -20.44 27.90
C LYS A 529 -1.00 -21.29 27.77
N SER A 530 0.14 -20.65 28.00
CA SER A 530 1.46 -21.26 28.19
C SER A 530 1.53 -22.10 29.46
#